data_AF-M1WN75-F1
#
_entry.id   AF-M1WN75-F1
#
_cell.length_a   1.000
_cell.length_b   1.000
_cell.length_c   1.000
_cell.angle_alpha   90.00
_cell.angle_beta   90.00
_cell.angle_gamma   90.00
#
_symmetry.space_group_name_H-M   'P 1'
#
loop_
_entity.id
_entity.type
_entity.pdbx_description
1 polymer ?
#
loop_
_entity_poly.entity_id
_entity_poly.type
_entity_poly.pdbx_seq_one_letter_code
_entity_poly.pdbx_strand_id
1 'polypeptide(L)'
;MNDSRNELQTLQPTEHDAGEIFNGKNSNRTVRGFAIPCSFTPDLNPEYLFHDSSRDAVVWFMDSSDPLYVFGPAGSGKTSLIKQLAAKLNYPVFDITGHGRLEFPDMVDHLTLEDSNMSFQYGPLALAMKFGGLFLLNEIDLLKPATAAGLNGILDGDPLCILENGGEVIKPHPLFRFVATANTNGGADETDLYQGAQR
;
A
#
# COMPACT_ATOMS: atom_id res chain seq x y z
N MET A 1 -16.32 1.93 -16.02
CA MET A 1 -14.99 2.20 -15.42
C MET A 1 -14.95 3.44 -14.53
N ASN A 2 -15.85 4.43 -14.68
CA ASN A 2 -15.89 5.62 -13.81
C ASN A 2 -16.48 5.42 -12.40
N ASP A 3 -17.27 4.36 -12.16
CA ASP A 3 -17.97 4.21 -10.86
C ASP A 3 -17.04 3.89 -9.70
N SER A 4 -16.06 3.00 -9.87
CA SER A 4 -15.19 2.56 -8.77
C SER A 4 -14.32 3.69 -8.20
N ARG A 5 -13.89 4.66 -9.03
CA ARG A 5 -13.10 5.82 -8.54
C ARG A 5 -13.95 6.84 -7.80
N ASN A 6 -15.23 6.95 -8.12
CA ASN A 6 -16.15 7.82 -7.38
C ASN A 6 -16.35 7.29 -5.95
N GLU A 7 -16.26 5.98 -5.74
CA GLU A 7 -16.32 5.38 -4.40
C GLU A 7 -15.18 5.87 -3.49
N LEU A 8 -13.96 6.06 -4.03
CA LEU A 8 -12.82 6.52 -3.23
C LEU A 8 -13.02 7.93 -2.67
N GLN A 9 -13.78 8.78 -3.36
CA GLN A 9 -14.09 10.14 -2.91
C GLN A 9 -15.12 10.17 -1.78
N THR A 10 -15.94 9.13 -1.66
CA THR A 10 -17.02 9.06 -0.68
C THR A 10 -16.64 8.27 0.57
N LEU A 11 -15.45 7.64 0.59
CA LEU A 11 -14.90 6.93 1.74
C LEU A 11 -14.92 7.80 2.99
N GLN A 12 -15.50 7.25 4.06
CA GLN A 12 -15.59 7.92 5.37
C GLN A 12 -14.60 7.26 6.34
N PRO A 13 -13.54 7.96 6.74
CA PRO A 13 -12.69 7.57 7.85
C PRO A 13 -13.51 7.32 9.11
N THR A 14 -13.17 6.27 9.84
CA THR A 14 -13.75 5.98 11.15
C THR A 14 -12.71 5.42 12.10
N GLU A 15 -13.02 5.50 13.38
CA GLU A 15 -12.29 4.88 14.46
C GLU A 15 -13.01 3.61 14.91
N HIS A 16 -12.23 2.56 15.19
CA HIS A 16 -12.70 1.25 15.65
C HIS A 16 -11.97 0.88 16.95
N ASP A 17 -12.55 -0.01 17.76
CA ASP A 17 -11.80 -0.68 18.84
C ASP A 17 -10.91 -1.77 18.24
N ALA A 18 -9.60 -1.65 18.43
CA ALA A 18 -8.61 -2.56 17.87
C ALA A 18 -8.80 -4.01 18.35
N GLY A 19 -9.18 -4.18 19.61
CA GLY A 19 -9.46 -5.49 20.17
C GLY A 19 -10.70 -6.12 19.54
N GLU A 20 -11.78 -5.38 19.37
CA GLU A 20 -12.96 -5.87 18.65
C GLU A 20 -12.62 -6.30 17.22
N ILE A 21 -11.80 -5.52 16.51
CA ILE A 21 -11.38 -5.81 15.13
C ILE A 21 -10.46 -7.04 15.04
N PHE A 22 -9.43 -7.13 15.88
CA PHE A 22 -8.36 -8.12 15.72
C PHE A 22 -8.55 -9.39 16.56
N ASN A 23 -9.20 -9.33 17.71
CA ASN A 23 -9.35 -10.47 18.63
C ASN A 23 -10.78 -10.67 19.19
N GLY A 24 -11.75 -9.84 18.78
CA GLY A 24 -13.14 -9.92 19.20
C GLY A 24 -13.42 -9.50 20.65
N LYS A 25 -12.49 -8.82 21.32
CA LYS A 25 -12.64 -8.35 22.71
C LYS A 25 -12.32 -6.88 22.81
N ASN A 26 -13.14 -6.12 23.54
CA ASN A 26 -12.89 -4.71 23.75
C ASN A 26 -11.51 -4.47 24.41
N SER A 27 -10.75 -3.54 23.85
CA SER A 27 -9.39 -3.21 24.29
C SER A 27 -9.23 -1.76 24.75
N ASN A 28 -10.22 -0.91 24.49
CA ASN A 28 -10.17 0.55 24.61
C ASN A 28 -9.00 1.19 23.84
N ARG A 29 -8.47 0.49 22.83
CA ARG A 29 -7.44 1.01 21.92
C ARG A 29 -8.09 1.33 20.59
N THR A 30 -7.87 2.53 20.13
CA THR A 30 -8.41 2.97 18.84
C THR A 30 -7.51 2.52 17.69
N VAL A 31 -8.13 2.10 16.59
CA VAL A 31 -7.48 1.92 15.29
C VAL A 31 -8.31 2.62 14.23
N ARG A 32 -7.65 3.24 13.26
CA ARG A 32 -8.33 3.94 12.16
C ARG A 32 -8.55 3.01 10.98
N GLY A 33 -9.66 3.21 10.30
CA GLY A 33 -10.04 2.51 9.07
C GLY A 33 -11.13 3.28 8.36
N PHE A 34 -11.95 2.56 7.59
CA PHE A 34 -13.10 3.12 6.90
C PHE A 34 -14.40 2.47 7.38
N ALA A 35 -15.49 3.23 7.31
CA ALA A 35 -16.80 2.79 7.81
C ALA A 35 -17.36 1.58 7.04
N ILE A 36 -17.13 1.53 5.73
CA ILE A 36 -17.59 0.45 4.84
C ILE A 36 -16.46 0.08 3.86
N PRO A 37 -16.41 -1.18 3.39
CA PRO A 37 -15.51 -1.57 2.31
C PRO A 37 -15.92 -0.93 0.98
N CYS A 38 -14.97 -0.81 0.07
CA CYS A 38 -15.19 -0.39 -1.31
C CYS A 38 -14.63 -1.43 -2.29
N SER A 39 -14.78 -1.19 -3.60
CA SER A 39 -14.25 -2.06 -4.66
C SER A 39 -12.74 -2.32 -4.60
N PHE A 40 -11.97 -1.49 -3.89
CA PHE A 40 -10.52 -1.67 -3.69
C PHE A 40 -10.17 -2.33 -2.34
N THR A 41 -11.15 -2.61 -1.49
CA THR A 41 -10.91 -3.33 -0.23
C THR A 41 -10.69 -4.81 -0.54
N PRO A 42 -9.61 -5.45 -0.03
CA PRO A 42 -9.42 -6.88 -0.23
C PRO A 42 -10.54 -7.70 0.40
N ASP A 43 -10.84 -8.85 -0.20
CA ASP A 43 -11.78 -9.80 0.39
C ASP A 43 -11.26 -10.33 1.75
N LEU A 44 -12.11 -10.22 2.76
CA LEU A 44 -11.85 -10.81 4.06
C LEU A 44 -12.05 -12.32 3.98
N ASN A 45 -11.04 -13.09 4.37
CA ASN A 45 -11.16 -14.52 4.58
C ASN A 45 -11.50 -14.80 6.06
N PRO A 46 -12.72 -15.26 6.38
CA PRO A 46 -13.13 -15.55 7.76
C PRO A 46 -12.31 -16.66 8.43
N GLU A 47 -11.66 -17.53 7.65
CA GLU A 47 -10.85 -18.65 8.14
C GLU A 47 -9.36 -18.28 8.27
N TYR A 48 -8.98 -17.03 7.99
CA TYR A 48 -7.58 -16.62 8.10
C TYR A 48 -7.11 -16.61 9.55
N LEU A 49 -6.08 -17.40 9.85
CA LEU A 49 -5.47 -17.48 11.17
C LEU A 49 -4.28 -16.53 11.26
N PHE A 50 -4.43 -15.46 12.04
CA PHE A 50 -3.32 -14.56 12.36
C PHE A 50 -2.38 -15.24 13.34
N HIS A 51 -1.16 -15.53 12.88
CA HIS A 51 -0.10 -16.05 13.74
C HIS A 51 0.39 -14.97 14.71
N ASP A 52 1.00 -15.35 15.84
CA ASP A 52 1.51 -14.41 16.84
C ASP A 52 2.57 -13.44 16.28
N SER A 53 3.27 -13.82 15.22
CA SER A 53 4.20 -12.95 14.49
C SER A 53 3.49 -11.77 13.76
N SER A 54 2.17 -11.79 13.66
CA SER A 54 1.37 -10.72 13.04
C SER A 54 1.21 -9.49 13.94
N ARG A 55 1.59 -9.60 15.23
CA ARG A 55 1.40 -8.55 16.24
C ARG A 55 2.04 -7.23 15.84
N ASP A 56 3.24 -7.26 15.27
CA ASP A 56 3.94 -6.02 14.88
C ASP A 56 3.19 -5.29 13.77
N ALA A 57 2.65 -6.02 12.80
CA ALA A 57 1.81 -5.44 11.75
C ALA A 57 0.49 -4.88 12.32
N VAL A 58 -0.13 -5.57 13.28
CA VAL A 58 -1.32 -5.07 13.98
C VAL A 58 -1.02 -3.76 14.72
N VAL A 59 0.11 -3.71 15.44
CA VAL A 59 0.55 -2.51 16.17
C VAL A 59 0.85 -1.36 15.21
N TRP A 60 1.49 -1.65 14.08
CA TRP A 60 1.75 -0.67 13.05
C TRP A 60 0.47 0.00 12.51
N PHE A 61 -0.60 -0.78 12.28
CA PHE A 61 -1.91 -0.23 11.90
C PHE A 61 -2.54 0.68 12.96
N MET A 62 -2.21 0.51 14.24
CA MET A 62 -2.78 1.30 15.33
C MET A 62 -2.23 2.73 15.43
N ASP A 63 -0.92 2.94 15.21
CA ASP A 63 -0.29 4.17 15.72
C ASP A 63 0.82 4.78 14.84
N SER A 64 1.04 4.29 13.61
CA SER A 64 2.12 4.80 12.76
C SER A 64 1.68 5.21 11.35
N SER A 65 2.24 6.33 10.87
CA SER A 65 2.24 6.73 9.46
C SER A 65 3.49 6.25 8.72
N ASP A 66 4.47 5.71 9.45
CA ASP A 66 5.75 5.29 8.88
C ASP A 66 5.57 4.11 7.92
N PRO A 67 6.36 4.02 6.85
CA PRO A 67 6.35 2.86 5.96
C PRO A 67 6.67 1.54 6.70
N LEU A 68 5.96 0.46 6.36
CA LEU A 68 6.24 -0.88 6.88
C LEU A 68 7.01 -1.71 5.86
N TYR A 69 8.10 -2.34 6.31
CA TYR A 69 8.87 -3.29 5.52
C TYR A 69 8.70 -4.71 6.09
N VAL A 70 8.12 -5.61 5.30
CA VAL A 70 7.86 -7.01 5.70
C VAL A 70 8.69 -7.95 4.84
N PHE A 71 9.64 -8.66 5.43
CA PHE A 71 10.49 -9.60 4.72
C PHE A 71 10.40 -11.03 5.26
N GLY A 72 10.81 -11.98 4.44
CA GLY A 72 10.82 -13.41 4.77
C GLY A 72 10.70 -14.26 3.52
N PRO A 73 10.82 -15.60 3.62
CA PRO A 73 10.80 -16.49 2.46
C PRO A 73 9.54 -16.34 1.60
N ALA A 74 9.62 -16.73 0.33
CA ALA A 74 8.45 -16.87 -0.53
C ALA A 74 7.43 -17.83 0.11
N GLY A 75 6.14 -17.51 0.00
CA GLY A 75 5.06 -18.33 0.57
C GLY A 75 4.86 -18.20 2.09
N SER A 76 5.62 -17.35 2.80
CA SER A 76 5.45 -17.11 4.25
C SER A 76 4.22 -16.28 4.63
N GLY A 77 3.40 -15.86 3.65
CA GLY A 77 2.12 -15.18 3.91
C GLY A 77 2.21 -13.66 4.13
N LYS A 78 3.35 -13.01 3.85
CA LYS A 78 3.58 -11.55 4.02
C LYS A 78 2.46 -10.69 3.40
N THR A 79 2.20 -10.88 2.12
CA THR A 79 1.19 -10.12 1.36
C THR A 79 -0.21 -10.41 1.87
N SER A 80 -0.52 -11.68 2.15
CA SER A 80 -1.82 -12.09 2.69
C SER A 80 -2.08 -11.49 4.06
N LEU A 81 -1.08 -11.45 4.95
CA LEU A 81 -1.18 -10.83 6.26
C LEU A 81 -1.63 -9.37 6.15
N ILE A 82 -0.94 -8.59 5.31
CA ILE A 82 -1.25 -7.16 5.13
C ILE A 82 -2.64 -6.96 4.52
N LYS A 83 -3.00 -7.74 3.50
CA LYS A 83 -4.33 -7.66 2.88
C LYS A 83 -5.45 -8.02 3.86
N GLN A 84 -5.26 -9.03 4.71
CA GLN A 84 -6.28 -9.43 5.67
C GLN A 84 -6.42 -8.45 6.84
N LEU A 85 -5.33 -7.81 7.28
CA LEU A 85 -5.41 -6.70 8.24
C LEU A 85 -6.11 -5.48 7.63
N ALA A 86 -5.80 -5.13 6.37
CA ALA A 86 -6.48 -4.06 5.65
C ALA A 86 -7.98 -4.35 5.46
N ALA A 87 -8.34 -5.58 5.07
CA ALA A 87 -9.73 -6.02 4.92
C ALA A 87 -10.53 -5.85 6.22
N LYS A 88 -9.94 -6.21 7.37
CA LYS A 88 -10.56 -6.01 8.70
C LYS A 88 -10.85 -4.54 9.04
N LEU A 89 -10.13 -3.60 8.44
CA LEU A 89 -10.28 -2.16 8.65
C LEU A 89 -10.97 -1.44 7.48
N ASN A 90 -11.48 -2.20 6.50
CA ASN A 90 -12.06 -1.69 5.25
C ASN A 90 -11.10 -0.78 4.46
N TYR A 91 -9.79 -1.03 4.56
CA TYR A 91 -8.79 -0.23 3.86
C TYR A 91 -8.78 -0.57 2.37
N PRO A 92 -8.89 0.42 1.46
CA PRO A 92 -8.57 0.19 0.06
C PRO A 92 -7.08 -0.13 -0.08
N VAL A 93 -6.76 -1.16 -0.85
CA VAL A 93 -5.38 -1.61 -1.09
C VAL A 93 -5.07 -1.49 -2.57
N PHE A 94 -4.00 -0.75 -2.87
CA PHE A 94 -3.45 -0.59 -4.21
C PHE A 94 -2.15 -1.39 -4.28
N ASP A 95 -2.25 -2.61 -4.79
CA ASP A 95 -1.16 -3.58 -4.87
C ASP A 95 -0.46 -3.51 -6.24
N ILE A 96 0.86 -3.41 -6.21
CA ILE A 96 1.71 -3.60 -7.37
C ILE A 96 2.89 -4.51 -7.02
N THR A 97 3.22 -5.44 -7.93
CA THR A 97 4.37 -6.34 -7.76
C THR A 97 5.58 -5.80 -8.51
N GLY A 98 6.69 -5.68 -7.78
CA GLY A 98 7.98 -5.23 -8.28
C GLY A 98 8.57 -6.20 -9.30
N HIS A 99 9.19 -5.62 -10.32
CA HIS A 99 9.96 -6.35 -11.32
C HIS A 99 10.94 -5.41 -12.00
N GLY A 100 11.97 -5.94 -12.68
CA GLY A 100 13.03 -5.12 -13.29
C GLY A 100 12.59 -4.13 -14.39
N ARG A 101 11.34 -4.21 -14.86
CA ARG A 101 10.76 -3.24 -15.80
C ARG A 101 9.87 -2.18 -15.15
N LEU A 102 9.65 -2.25 -13.84
CA LEU A 102 8.73 -1.33 -13.16
C LEU A 102 9.47 -0.03 -12.89
N GLU A 103 8.88 1.08 -13.29
CA GLU A 103 9.41 2.42 -13.09
C GLU A 103 8.51 3.22 -12.16
N PHE A 104 9.07 4.28 -11.56
CA PHE A 104 8.33 5.12 -10.63
C PHE A 104 7.07 5.76 -11.27
N PRO A 105 7.12 6.25 -12.53
CA PRO A 105 5.93 6.77 -13.20
C PRO A 105 4.78 5.77 -13.27
N ASP A 106 5.05 4.47 -13.49
CA ASP A 106 4.01 3.42 -13.54
C ASP A 106 3.17 3.33 -12.25
N MET A 107 3.74 3.77 -11.13
CA MET A 107 3.05 3.81 -9.83
C MET A 107 2.24 5.10 -9.64
N VAL A 108 2.65 6.19 -10.29
CA VAL A 108 2.14 7.55 -10.09
C VAL A 108 1.01 7.88 -11.04
N ASP A 109 1.19 7.63 -12.33
CA ASP A 109 0.21 7.96 -13.35
C ASP A 109 0.39 7.14 -14.62
N HIS A 110 -0.63 7.18 -15.48
CA HIS A 110 -0.54 6.70 -16.83
C HIS A 110 -1.48 7.48 -17.75
N LEU A 111 -1.04 7.72 -18.98
CA LEU A 111 -1.86 8.32 -20.03
C LEU A 111 -2.60 7.22 -20.79
N THR A 112 -3.92 7.32 -20.88
CA THR A 112 -4.76 6.41 -21.65
C THR A 112 -5.36 7.11 -22.86
N LEU A 113 -5.53 6.38 -23.96
CA LEU A 113 -6.25 6.88 -25.12
C LEU A 113 -7.72 6.47 -25.03
N GLU A 114 -8.60 7.44 -24.82
CA GLU A 114 -10.06 7.26 -24.82
C GLU A 114 -10.66 8.11 -25.94
N ASP A 115 -11.39 7.48 -26.87
CA ASP A 115 -12.07 8.16 -27.98
C ASP A 115 -11.19 9.17 -28.75
N SER A 116 -9.93 8.80 -29.00
CA SER A 116 -8.92 9.62 -29.69
C SER A 116 -8.41 10.85 -28.92
N ASN A 117 -8.74 10.96 -27.62
CA ASN A 117 -8.16 11.93 -26.70
C ASN A 117 -7.27 11.22 -25.67
N MET A 118 -6.12 11.82 -25.35
CA MET A 118 -5.32 11.38 -24.21
C MET A 118 -5.98 11.86 -22.93
N SER A 119 -6.35 10.91 -22.06
CA SER A 119 -6.86 11.16 -20.72
C SER A 119 -5.83 10.74 -19.67
N PHE A 120 -5.61 11.61 -18.69
CA PHE A 120 -4.76 11.34 -17.54
C PHE A 120 -5.46 10.38 -16.58
N GLN A 121 -4.72 9.43 -16.02
CA GLN A 121 -5.20 8.55 -14.96
C GLN A 121 -4.19 8.45 -13.83
N TYR A 122 -4.70 8.48 -12.59
CA TYR A 122 -3.88 8.21 -11.42
C TYR A 122 -3.45 6.74 -11.36
N GLY A 123 -2.17 6.54 -11.08
CA GLY A 123 -1.58 5.25 -10.74
C GLY A 123 -1.89 4.84 -9.29
N PRO A 124 -1.54 3.60 -8.92
CA PRO A 124 -1.88 3.02 -7.61
C PRO A 124 -1.34 3.81 -6.42
N LEU A 125 -0.11 4.34 -6.51
CA LEU A 125 0.48 5.15 -5.44
C LEU A 125 -0.26 6.48 -5.29
N ALA A 126 -0.52 7.17 -6.40
CA ALA A 126 -1.22 8.44 -6.37
C ALA A 126 -2.65 8.30 -5.83
N LEU A 127 -3.36 7.22 -6.18
CA LEU A 127 -4.68 6.92 -5.63
C LEU A 127 -4.64 6.73 -4.11
N ALA A 128 -3.70 5.91 -3.62
CA ALA A 128 -3.53 5.65 -2.19
C ALA A 128 -3.20 6.93 -1.41
N MET A 129 -2.27 7.74 -1.93
CA MET A 129 -1.87 9.01 -1.32
C MET A 129 -3.02 10.02 -1.31
N LYS A 130 -3.79 10.12 -2.40
CA LYS A 130 -4.82 11.14 -2.56
C LYS A 130 -6.08 10.87 -1.74
N PHE A 131 -6.58 9.64 -1.76
CA PHE A 131 -7.87 9.29 -1.15
C PHE A 131 -7.73 8.61 0.22
N GLY A 132 -6.50 8.32 0.64
CA GLY A 132 -6.26 7.47 1.79
C GLY A 132 -6.45 6.00 1.41
N GLY A 133 -5.53 5.18 1.87
CA GLY A 133 -5.45 3.80 1.48
C GLY A 133 -4.06 3.25 1.70
N LEU A 134 -3.92 1.96 1.45
CA LEU A 134 -2.67 1.26 1.59
C LEU A 134 -2.06 1.03 0.21
N PHE A 135 -0.90 1.60 -0.04
CA PHE A 135 -0.07 1.22 -1.17
C PHE A 135 0.80 0.03 -0.78
N LEU A 136 0.62 -1.10 -1.48
CA LEU A 136 1.32 -2.35 -1.23
C LEU A 136 2.29 -2.61 -2.38
N LEU A 137 3.58 -2.39 -2.13
CA LEU A 137 4.64 -2.70 -3.06
C LEU A 137 5.21 -4.09 -2.76
N ASN A 138 4.71 -5.09 -3.46
CA ASN A 138 5.12 -6.46 -3.28
C ASN A 138 6.46 -6.73 -3.99
N GLU A 139 7.38 -7.45 -3.36
CA GLU A 139 8.70 -7.80 -3.94
C GLU A 139 9.54 -6.57 -4.35
N ILE A 140 9.70 -5.62 -3.43
CA ILE A 140 10.50 -4.40 -3.66
C ILE A 140 11.97 -4.70 -4.00
N ASP A 141 12.49 -5.86 -3.57
CA ASP A 141 13.82 -6.38 -3.86
C ASP A 141 14.07 -6.67 -5.35
N LEU A 142 13.01 -6.76 -6.16
CA LEU A 142 13.08 -6.94 -7.60
C LEU A 142 13.10 -5.62 -8.39
N LEU A 143 12.99 -4.47 -7.71
CA LEU A 143 13.09 -3.17 -8.36
C LEU A 143 14.53 -2.84 -8.73
N LYS A 144 14.67 -2.02 -9.78
CA LYS A 144 15.93 -1.34 -10.06
C LYS A 144 16.23 -0.34 -8.93
N PRO A 145 17.51 -0.13 -8.56
CA PRO A 145 17.90 0.86 -7.55
C PRO A 145 17.36 2.27 -7.84
N ALA A 146 17.33 2.68 -9.12
CA ALA A 146 16.79 3.98 -9.52
C ALA A 146 15.27 4.10 -9.24
N THR A 147 14.50 3.04 -9.48
CA THR A 147 13.06 3.00 -9.16
C THR A 147 12.85 3.08 -7.65
N ALA A 148 13.62 2.30 -6.88
CA ALA A 148 13.55 2.30 -5.42
C ALA A 148 13.92 3.67 -4.84
N ALA A 149 14.97 4.31 -5.34
CA ALA A 149 15.39 5.65 -4.91
C ALA A 149 14.32 6.73 -5.20
N GLY A 150 13.52 6.56 -6.26
CA GLY A 150 12.38 7.43 -6.56
C GLY A 150 11.29 7.43 -5.48
N LEU A 151 11.21 6.36 -4.67
CA LEU A 151 10.24 6.26 -3.59
C LEU A 151 10.69 6.98 -2.31
N ASN A 152 11.96 7.40 -2.18
CA ASN A 152 12.48 7.96 -0.93
C ASN A 152 11.67 9.15 -0.41
N GLY A 153 11.32 10.11 -1.29
CA GLY A 153 10.48 11.24 -0.87
C GLY A 153 9.11 10.81 -0.34
N ILE A 154 8.51 9.78 -0.94
CA ILE A 154 7.23 9.21 -0.48
C ILE A 154 7.39 8.56 0.89
N LEU A 155 8.51 7.86 1.12
CA LEU A 155 8.83 7.23 2.41
C LEU A 155 9.11 8.28 3.50
N ASP A 156 9.68 9.42 3.12
CA ASP A 156 9.93 10.57 4.01
C ASP A 156 8.66 11.41 4.27
N GLY A 157 7.55 11.11 3.59
CA GLY A 157 6.25 11.78 3.74
C GLY A 157 6.09 13.04 2.89
N ASP A 158 6.92 13.23 1.86
CA ASP A 158 6.85 14.35 0.95
C ASP A 158 5.58 14.31 0.07
N PRO A 159 5.09 15.47 -0.39
CA PRO A 159 4.03 15.53 -1.39
C PRO A 159 4.48 14.93 -2.74
N LEU A 160 3.54 14.26 -3.42
CA LEU A 160 3.73 13.76 -4.78
C LEU A 160 3.34 14.83 -5.80
N CYS A 161 4.27 15.19 -6.70
CA CYS A 161 4.02 16.12 -7.79
C CYS A 161 3.77 15.36 -9.10
N ILE A 162 2.64 15.62 -9.74
CA ILE A 162 2.20 14.95 -10.97
C ILE A 162 2.20 15.96 -12.11
N LEU A 163 3.26 15.93 -12.92
CA LEU A 163 3.45 16.86 -14.04
C LEU A 163 2.39 16.66 -15.14
N GLU A 164 2.05 15.40 -15.45
CA GLU A 164 1.09 15.04 -16.50
C GLU A 164 -0.35 15.52 -16.19
N ASN A 165 -0.66 15.79 -14.92
CA ASN A 165 -1.93 16.40 -14.51
C ASN A 165 -1.80 17.90 -14.22
N GLY A 166 -1.01 18.61 -15.04
CA GLY A 166 -0.85 20.07 -14.92
C GLY A 166 -0.05 20.51 -13.70
N GLY A 167 0.82 19.65 -13.16
CA GLY A 167 1.61 19.95 -11.96
C GLY A 167 0.82 19.84 -10.66
N GLU A 168 -0.18 18.95 -10.60
CA GLU A 168 -0.92 18.68 -9.37
C GLU A 168 0.02 18.23 -8.25
N VAL A 169 -0.20 18.76 -7.03
CA VAL A 169 0.54 18.37 -5.84
C VAL A 169 -0.39 17.63 -4.88
N ILE A 170 -0.13 16.35 -4.65
CA ILE A 170 -0.87 15.48 -3.75
C ILE A 170 -0.11 15.38 -2.43
N LYS A 171 -0.69 15.91 -1.36
CA LYS A 171 -0.21 15.65 0.01
C LYS A 171 -0.72 14.29 0.47
N PRO A 172 0.10 13.48 1.17
CA PRO A 172 -0.35 12.20 1.69
C PRO A 172 -1.57 12.39 2.60
N HIS A 173 -2.65 11.68 2.30
CA HIS A 173 -3.84 11.64 3.15
C HIS A 173 -3.47 11.11 4.56
N PRO A 174 -4.10 11.56 5.67
CA PRO A 174 -3.77 11.07 7.02
C PRO A 174 -3.91 9.55 7.22
N LEU A 175 -4.75 8.91 6.41
CA LEU A 175 -4.92 7.46 6.36
C LEU A 175 -4.05 6.77 5.30
N PHE A 176 -3.21 7.49 4.55
CA PHE A 176 -2.25 6.87 3.66
C PHE A 176 -1.30 5.96 4.45
N ARG A 177 -1.00 4.82 3.86
CA ARG A 177 -0.15 3.77 4.41
C ARG A 177 0.71 3.20 3.30
N PHE A 178 2.01 3.05 3.56
CA PHE A 178 2.94 2.42 2.63
C PHE A 178 3.42 1.10 3.23
N VAL A 179 3.31 0.01 2.49
CA VAL A 179 3.87 -1.29 2.86
C VAL A 179 4.69 -1.83 1.69
N ALA A 180 5.93 -2.22 1.97
CA ALA A 180 6.75 -3.00 1.06
C ALA A 180 6.92 -4.42 1.60
N THR A 181 6.87 -5.40 0.70
CA THR A 181 7.28 -6.77 1.02
C THR A 181 8.55 -7.14 0.25
N ALA A 182 9.36 -8.03 0.82
CA ALA A 182 10.55 -8.56 0.15
C ALA A 182 10.83 -10.01 0.54
N ASN A 183 11.65 -10.69 -0.25
CA ASN A 183 12.15 -12.00 0.12
C ASN A 183 13.45 -11.93 0.92
N THR A 184 14.17 -10.81 0.84
CA THR A 184 15.43 -10.55 1.56
C THR A 184 15.25 -9.49 2.65
N ASN A 185 16.17 -9.45 3.62
CA ASN A 185 16.18 -8.43 4.68
C ASN A 185 16.77 -7.08 4.23
N GLY A 186 16.90 -6.83 2.92
CA GLY A 186 17.60 -5.67 2.37
C GLY A 186 19.13 -5.78 2.40
N GLY A 187 19.69 -6.86 2.95
CA GLY A 187 21.08 -7.24 2.76
C GLY A 187 21.31 -7.82 1.37
N ALA A 188 22.47 -7.54 0.77
CA ALA A 188 22.90 -8.19 -0.45
C ALA A 188 22.89 -9.71 -0.25
N ASP A 189 22.00 -10.41 -0.93
CA ASP A 189 22.04 -11.86 -1.00
C ASP A 189 23.27 -12.24 -1.84
N GLU A 190 24.15 -13.10 -1.30
CA GLU A 190 25.35 -13.63 -1.98
C GLU A 190 25.03 -14.48 -3.23
N THR A 191 23.76 -14.55 -3.65
CA THR A 191 23.25 -15.44 -4.69
C THR A 191 23.03 -14.76 -6.05
N ASP A 192 23.38 -13.47 -6.21
CA ASP A 192 23.25 -12.68 -7.44
C ASP A 192 21.82 -12.60 -8.04
N LEU A 193 20.81 -13.09 -7.33
CA LEU A 193 19.42 -13.15 -7.79
C LEU A 193 18.65 -11.82 -7.61
N TYR A 194 19.15 -10.90 -6.79
CA TYR A 194 18.43 -9.70 -6.36
C TYR A 194 19.22 -8.42 -6.67
N GLN A 195 18.90 -7.79 -7.81
CA GLN A 195 19.66 -6.65 -8.34
C GLN A 195 19.43 -5.32 -7.60
N GLY A 196 18.39 -5.23 -6.76
CA GLY A 196 18.11 -4.02 -5.97
C GLY A 196 19.04 -3.80 -4.78
N ALA A 197 19.80 -4.83 -4.36
CA ALA A 197 20.67 -4.81 -3.18
C ALA A 197 22.17 -4.68 -3.53
N GLN A 198 22.51 -4.17 -4.72
CA GLN A 198 23.91 -4.00 -5.12
C GLN A 198 24.44 -2.62 -4.70
N ARG A 199 25.63 -2.62 -4.08
CA ARG A 199 26.39 -1.44 -3.64
C ARG A 199 26.84 -0.56 -4.80
#